data_AF-A0A6P0Y5K0-F1
#
_entry.id   AF-A0A6P0Y5K0-F1
#
_cell.length_a   1.000
_cell.length_b   1.000
_cell.length_c   1.000
_cell.angle_alpha   90.00
_cell.angle_beta   90.00
_cell.angle_gamma   90.00
#
_symmetry.space_group_name_H-M   'P 1'
#
loop_
_entity.id
_entity.type
_entity.pdbx_description
1 polymer ?
#
loop_
_entity_poly.entity_id
_entity_poly.type
_entity_poly.pdbx_seq_one_letter_code
_entity_poly.pdbx_strand_id
1 'polypeptide(L)'
;CFILSFVFFDFLYYWNNFLLNCSWFWHLHKVHHTVTQRNVFGTSRNTLWTSFFIIYLWVHSLFIYLLIDPSWYILGVSLTSALDLWRHSEIEPKSNNFLARFLSPWLILPQDHAWHHSNNPQIGNYGANLKIWDVIHGTNFTSDKPPQNLGITTQLTLKQKLFFPFK
;
A
#
# COMPACT_ATOMS: atom_id res chain seq x y z
N CYS A 1 1.95 16.15 -17.19
CA CYS A 1 3.25 15.45 -17.33
C CYS A 1 3.20 14.19 -16.45
N PHE A 2 3.45 13.00 -17.02
CA PHE A 2 3.34 11.71 -16.33
C PHE A 2 4.14 11.65 -15.02
N ILE A 3 5.42 12.04 -15.05
CA ILE A 3 6.32 11.93 -13.90
C ILE A 3 5.81 12.74 -12.71
N LEU A 4 5.40 13.98 -12.96
CA LEU A 4 4.88 14.85 -11.90
C LEU A 4 3.62 14.28 -11.26
N SER A 5 2.69 13.76 -12.08
CA SER A 5 1.51 13.07 -11.57
C SER A 5 1.92 11.85 -10.74
N PHE A 6 2.70 10.93 -11.31
CA PHE A 6 3.13 9.70 -10.64
C PHE A 6 3.78 9.97 -9.27
N VAL A 7 4.76 10.89 -9.20
CA VAL A 7 5.46 11.24 -7.95
C VAL A 7 4.51 11.90 -6.95
N PHE A 8 3.63 12.79 -7.39
CA PHE A 8 2.67 13.47 -6.52
C PHE A 8 1.68 12.48 -5.88
N PHE A 9 1.13 11.55 -6.66
CA PHE A 9 0.20 10.54 -6.14
C PHE A 9 0.87 9.53 -5.22
N ASP A 10 2.11 9.15 -5.54
CA ASP A 10 2.89 8.27 -4.69
C ASP A 10 3.13 8.89 -3.31
N PHE A 11 3.40 10.20 -3.26
CA PHE A 11 3.50 10.95 -2.00
C PHE A 11 2.18 11.01 -1.22
N LEU A 12 1.05 11.28 -1.90
CA LEU A 12 -0.26 11.26 -1.25
C LEU A 12 -0.62 9.88 -0.71
N TYR A 13 -0.26 8.82 -1.43
CA TYR A 13 -0.46 7.44 -1.01
C TYR A 13 0.35 7.14 0.26
N TYR A 14 1.64 7.52 0.27
CA TYR A 14 2.49 7.38 1.45
C TYR A 14 1.85 8.01 2.69
N TRP A 15 1.40 9.27 2.60
CA TRP A 15 0.77 9.94 3.75
C TRP A 15 -0.56 9.30 4.15
N ASN A 16 -1.39 8.91 3.17
CA ASN A 16 -2.65 8.24 3.49
C ASN A 16 -2.40 6.91 4.22
N ASN A 17 -1.44 6.12 3.75
CA ASN A 17 -1.08 4.84 4.37
C ASN A 17 -0.45 5.04 5.76
N PHE A 18 0.47 6.00 5.91
CA PHE A 18 1.05 6.36 7.20
C PHE A 18 -0.04 6.76 8.22
N LEU A 19 -0.96 7.65 7.83
CA LEU A 19 -2.06 8.08 8.69
C LEU A 19 -3.00 6.93 9.05
N LEU A 20 -3.33 6.07 8.09
CA LEU A 20 -4.16 4.89 8.31
C LEU A 20 -3.54 3.86 9.26
N ASN A 21 -2.20 3.86 9.40
CA ASN A 21 -1.46 3.04 10.35
C ASN A 21 -1.23 3.71 11.72
N CYS A 22 -1.56 5.00 11.85
CA CYS A 22 -1.54 5.68 13.14
C CYS A 22 -2.69 5.17 14.04
N SER A 23 -2.49 5.22 15.36
CA SER A 23 -3.45 4.68 16.34
C SER A 23 -4.87 5.20 16.18
N TRP A 24 -5.02 6.45 15.73
CA TRP A 24 -6.31 7.12 15.54
C TRP A 24 -7.11 6.52 14.39
N PHE A 25 -6.48 6.25 13.24
CA PHE A 25 -7.17 5.74 12.04
C PHE A 25 -6.98 4.24 11.82
N TRP A 26 -6.18 3.57 12.67
CA TRP A 26 -5.89 2.14 12.56
C TRP A 26 -7.14 1.28 12.45
N HIS A 27 -8.24 1.65 13.12
CA HIS A 27 -9.50 0.91 13.02
C HIS A 27 -10.05 0.81 11.58
N LEU A 28 -9.79 1.81 10.72
CA LEU A 28 -10.18 1.79 9.30
C LEU A 28 -9.32 0.82 8.49
N HIS A 29 -8.03 0.72 8.82
CA HIS A 29 -7.05 -0.05 8.05
C HIS A 29 -6.82 -1.46 8.60
N LYS A 30 -7.24 -1.72 9.83
CA LYS A 30 -7.04 -3.00 10.54
C LYS A 30 -7.53 -4.21 9.75
N VAL A 31 -8.67 -4.09 9.05
CA VAL A 31 -9.25 -5.19 8.27
C VAL A 31 -8.33 -5.60 7.11
N HIS A 32 -7.68 -4.63 6.47
CA HIS A 32 -6.67 -4.87 5.43
C HIS A 32 -5.49 -5.66 5.99
N HIS A 33 -5.01 -5.31 7.18
CA HIS A 33 -3.96 -6.06 7.86
C HIS A 33 -4.40 -7.40 8.47
N THR A 34 -5.63 -7.88 8.26
CA THR A 34 -6.00 -9.24 8.71
C THR A 34 -5.67 -10.32 7.67
N VAL A 35 -5.10 -9.93 6.53
CA VAL A 35 -4.67 -10.83 5.46
C VAL A 35 -3.44 -11.63 5.92
N THR A 36 -3.53 -12.96 5.86
CA THR A 36 -2.46 -13.88 6.29
C THR A 36 -1.64 -14.45 5.14
N GLN A 37 -2.00 -14.15 3.89
CA GLN A 37 -1.34 -14.64 2.68
C GLN A 37 -1.20 -13.49 1.68
N ARG A 38 -0.03 -13.36 1.05
CA ARG A 38 0.22 -12.37 -0.01
C ARG A 38 -0.40 -12.85 -1.31
N ASN A 39 -1.68 -12.61 -1.52
CA ASN A 39 -2.30 -12.81 -2.81
C ASN A 39 -3.00 -11.52 -3.25
N VAL A 40 -3.16 -11.39 -4.57
CA VAL A 40 -3.77 -10.22 -5.20
C VAL A 40 -5.22 -9.99 -4.73
N PHE A 41 -5.89 -11.04 -4.24
CA PHE A 41 -7.24 -10.91 -3.66
C PHE A 41 -7.22 -10.21 -2.30
N GLY A 42 -6.11 -10.25 -1.57
CA GLY A 42 -5.90 -9.57 -0.30
C GLY A 42 -5.73 -8.05 -0.44
N THR A 43 -5.27 -7.57 -1.61
CA THR A 43 -5.04 -6.14 -1.92
C THR A 43 -6.22 -5.24 -1.56
N SER A 44 -7.44 -5.74 -1.76
CA SER A 44 -8.67 -4.96 -1.57
C SER A 44 -9.50 -5.41 -0.36
N ARG A 45 -8.90 -6.08 0.63
CA ARG A 45 -9.63 -6.52 1.84
C ARG A 45 -9.90 -5.35 2.79
N ASN A 46 -10.78 -4.45 2.38
CA ASN A 46 -11.21 -3.28 3.13
C ASN A 46 -12.67 -3.41 3.54
N THR A 47 -13.04 -2.73 4.63
CA THR A 47 -14.46 -2.47 4.91
C THR A 47 -14.99 -1.50 3.85
N LEU A 48 -16.28 -1.62 3.49
CA LEU A 48 -16.94 -0.75 2.51
C LEU A 48 -16.65 0.74 2.75
N TRP A 49 -16.68 1.17 4.00
CA TRP A 49 -16.49 2.58 4.35
C TRP A 49 -15.03 3.01 4.34
N THR A 50 -14.10 2.12 4.66
CA THR A 50 -12.65 2.40 4.56
C THR A 50 -12.29 2.85 3.14
N SER A 51 -12.95 2.31 2.13
CA SER A 51 -12.74 2.70 0.73
C SER A 51 -13.01 4.19 0.44
N PHE A 52 -13.83 4.88 1.25
CA PHE A 52 -14.03 6.33 1.12
C PHE A 52 -12.94 7.17 1.81
N PHE A 53 -12.16 6.58 2.72
CA PHE A 53 -11.02 7.22 3.39
C PHE A 53 -9.69 7.00 2.64
N ILE A 54 -9.76 6.23 1.58
CA ILE A 54 -8.70 6.05 0.61
C ILE A 54 -8.64 7.31 -0.27
N ILE A 55 -7.59 8.12 -0.09
CA ILE A 55 -7.50 9.45 -0.71
C ILE A 55 -7.48 9.36 -2.25
N TYR A 56 -6.85 8.32 -2.78
CA TYR A 56 -6.62 8.17 -4.22
C TYR A 56 -7.92 7.93 -5.01
N LEU A 57 -8.98 7.40 -4.39
CA LEU A 57 -10.30 7.32 -5.04
C LEU A 57 -10.77 8.72 -5.49
N TRP A 58 -10.70 9.69 -4.59
CA TRP A 58 -11.18 11.04 -4.83
C TRP A 58 -10.26 11.83 -5.74
N VAL A 59 -8.95 11.76 -5.52
CA VAL A 59 -8.00 12.56 -6.31
C VAL A 59 -7.90 12.02 -7.74
N HIS A 60 -8.00 10.70 -7.96
CA HIS A 60 -8.11 10.13 -9.30
C HIS A 60 -9.35 10.60 -10.04
N SER A 61 -10.53 10.51 -9.43
CA SER A 61 -11.77 11.00 -10.04
C SER A 61 -11.71 12.50 -10.37
N LEU A 62 -11.19 13.33 -9.44
CA LEU A 62 -11.11 14.77 -9.62
C LEU A 62 -10.17 15.15 -10.78
N PHE A 63 -8.97 14.60 -10.85
CA PHE A 63 -8.01 14.96 -11.89
C PHE A 63 -8.42 14.44 -13.27
N ILE A 64 -9.02 13.26 -13.34
CA ILE A 64 -9.59 12.75 -14.61
C ILE A 64 -10.68 13.69 -15.12
N TYR A 65 -11.49 14.26 -14.21
CA TYR A 65 -12.53 15.23 -14.57
C TYR A 65 -11.98 16.61 -14.99
N LEU A 66 -10.94 17.11 -14.31
CA LEU A 66 -10.42 18.47 -14.54
C LEU A 66 -9.45 18.58 -15.73
N LEU A 67 -8.74 17.50 -16.07
CA LEU A 67 -7.75 17.53 -17.15
C LEU A 67 -8.43 17.47 -18.51
N ILE A 68 -8.05 18.40 -19.41
CA ILE A 68 -8.50 18.41 -20.81
C ILE A 68 -8.06 17.13 -21.52
N ASP A 69 -6.82 16.68 -21.26
CA ASP A 69 -6.30 15.39 -21.72
C ASP A 69 -5.67 14.63 -20.53
N PRO A 70 -6.37 13.63 -19.96
CA PRO A 70 -5.88 12.82 -18.85
C PRO A 70 -5.03 11.62 -19.28
N SER A 71 -4.64 11.47 -20.55
CA SER A 71 -3.97 10.24 -21.03
C SER A 71 -2.70 9.88 -20.24
N TRP A 72 -1.80 10.85 -20.05
CA TRP A 72 -0.59 10.65 -19.25
C TRP A 72 -0.86 10.44 -17.77
N TYR A 73 -1.96 11.01 -17.27
CA TYR A 73 -2.39 10.82 -15.90
C TYR A 73 -2.85 9.38 -15.67
N ILE A 74 -3.73 8.89 -16.55
CA ILE A 74 -4.26 7.53 -16.53
C ILE A 74 -3.12 6.53 -16.61
N LEU A 75 -2.11 6.77 -17.46
CA LEU A 75 -0.91 5.93 -17.51
C LEU A 75 -0.20 5.82 -16.15
N GLY A 76 -0.09 6.92 -15.40
CA GLY A 76 0.50 6.93 -14.05
C GLY A 76 -0.33 6.17 -13.03
N VAL A 77 -1.65 6.31 -13.09
CA VAL A 77 -2.59 5.52 -12.27
C VAL A 77 -2.46 4.03 -12.60
N SER A 78 -2.46 3.67 -13.88
CA SER A 78 -2.31 2.28 -14.32
C SER A 78 -0.99 1.66 -13.86
N LEU A 79 0.12 2.41 -13.94
CA LEU A 79 1.41 1.93 -13.43
C LEU A 79 1.36 1.72 -11.91
N THR A 80 0.79 2.67 -11.17
CA THR A 80 0.63 2.54 -9.70
C THR A 80 -0.22 1.33 -9.34
N SER A 81 -1.33 1.09 -10.05
CA SER A 81 -2.16 -0.09 -9.86
C SER A 81 -1.40 -1.38 -10.18
N ALA A 82 -0.61 -1.41 -11.26
CA ALA A 82 0.20 -2.59 -11.60
C ALA A 82 1.25 -2.90 -10.52
N LEU A 83 1.92 -1.86 -9.99
CA LEU A 83 2.88 -1.99 -8.90
C LEU A 83 2.21 -2.40 -7.57
N ASP A 84 1.00 -1.91 -7.31
CA ASP A 84 0.18 -2.32 -6.17
C ASP A 84 -0.18 -3.81 -6.21
N LEU A 85 -0.64 -4.30 -7.36
CA LEU A 85 -0.90 -5.73 -7.55
C LEU A 85 0.40 -6.55 -7.40
N TRP A 86 1.51 -6.04 -7.92
CA TRP A 86 2.79 -6.73 -7.82
C TRP A 86 3.28 -6.85 -6.36
N ARG A 87 3.28 -5.76 -5.58
CA ARG A 87 3.72 -5.79 -4.18
C ARG A 87 2.85 -6.66 -3.26
N HIS A 88 1.59 -6.89 -3.63
CA HIS A 88 0.69 -7.81 -2.93
C HIS A 88 0.72 -9.26 -3.45
N SER A 89 1.44 -9.52 -4.53
CA SER A 89 1.55 -10.86 -5.11
C SER A 89 2.61 -11.72 -4.44
N GLU A 90 2.56 -13.04 -4.70
CA GLU A 90 3.63 -13.99 -4.31
C GLU A 90 4.87 -13.88 -5.22
N ILE A 91 4.83 -13.03 -6.26
CA ILE A 91 5.88 -12.89 -7.27
C ILE A 91 7.02 -12.02 -6.73
N GLU A 92 7.76 -12.60 -5.79
CA GLU A 92 8.88 -11.95 -5.14
C GLU A 92 10.18 -12.16 -5.96
N PRO A 93 10.89 -11.08 -6.31
CA PRO A 93 12.18 -11.21 -6.98
C PRO A 93 13.23 -11.73 -5.98
N LYS A 94 13.86 -12.87 -6.30
CA LYS A 94 14.93 -13.46 -5.46
C LYS A 94 16.05 -12.42 -5.22
N SER A 95 16.49 -12.28 -3.98
CA SER A 95 17.51 -11.30 -3.56
C SER A 95 18.82 -11.36 -4.36
N ASN A 96 19.19 -12.54 -4.85
CA ASN A 96 20.39 -12.74 -5.68
C ASN A 96 20.21 -12.32 -7.15
N ASN A 97 19.01 -11.93 -7.58
CA ASN A 97 18.76 -11.45 -8.93
C ASN A 97 19.22 -9.99 -9.08
N PHE A 98 19.95 -9.69 -10.16
CA PHE A 98 20.36 -8.33 -10.52
C PHE A 98 19.18 -7.35 -10.53
N LEU A 99 18.04 -7.75 -11.09
CA LEU A 99 16.83 -6.91 -11.13
C LEU A 99 16.33 -6.57 -9.72
N ALA A 100 16.34 -7.54 -8.80
CA ALA A 100 15.93 -7.31 -7.41
C ALA A 100 16.85 -6.26 -6.75
N ARG A 101 18.16 -6.42 -6.91
CA ARG A 101 19.18 -5.51 -6.35
C ARG A 101 19.12 -4.11 -6.96
N PHE A 102 18.79 -4.02 -8.25
CA PHE A 102 18.66 -2.75 -8.95
C PHE A 102 17.39 -2.00 -8.52
N LEU A 103 16.26 -2.70 -8.35
CA LEU A 103 14.97 -2.08 -8.03
C LEU A 103 14.79 -1.79 -6.53
N SER A 104 15.33 -2.62 -5.64
CA SER A 104 15.14 -2.55 -4.18
C SER A 104 15.43 -1.18 -3.54
N PRO A 105 16.43 -0.38 -3.99
CA PRO A 105 16.68 0.95 -3.43
C PRO A 105 15.60 1.97 -3.80
N TRP A 106 14.88 1.76 -4.91
CA TRP A 106 13.96 2.74 -5.48
C TRP A 106 12.51 2.39 -5.24
N LEU A 107 12.17 1.10 -5.36
CA LEU A 107 10.81 0.61 -5.31
C LEU A 107 10.49 -0.14 -4.01
N ILE A 108 9.24 -0.04 -3.58
CA ILE A 108 8.64 -0.92 -2.59
C ILE A 108 8.40 -2.28 -3.25
N LEU A 109 9.18 -3.28 -2.85
CA LEU A 109 9.09 -4.64 -3.36
C LEU A 109 8.10 -5.49 -2.56
N PRO A 110 7.67 -6.66 -3.07
CA PRO A 110 6.77 -7.55 -2.34
C PRO A 110 7.27 -7.95 -0.94
N GLN A 111 8.58 -8.07 -0.73
CA GLN A 111 9.15 -8.31 0.60
C GLN A 111 9.03 -7.12 1.56
N ASP A 112 9.18 -5.89 1.06
CA ASP A 112 9.10 -4.68 1.88
C ASP A 112 7.67 -4.50 2.39
N HIS A 113 6.71 -4.71 1.50
CA HIS A 113 5.28 -4.65 1.81
C HIS A 113 4.80 -5.85 2.65
N ALA A 114 5.44 -7.02 2.53
CA ALA A 114 5.19 -8.13 3.44
C ALA A 114 5.49 -7.75 4.90
N TRP A 115 6.60 -7.03 5.13
CA TRP A 115 6.94 -6.54 6.46
C TRP A 115 5.91 -5.54 6.98
N HIS A 116 5.43 -4.62 6.14
CA HIS A 116 4.31 -3.74 6.47
C HIS A 116 3.07 -4.54 6.95
N HIS A 117 2.78 -5.67 6.30
CA HIS A 117 1.70 -6.59 6.67
C HIS A 117 2.03 -7.58 7.78
N SER A 118 3.21 -7.51 8.39
CA SER A 118 3.56 -8.37 9.51
C SER A 118 2.62 -8.15 10.70
N ASN A 119 2.69 -9.04 11.68
CA ASN A 119 1.92 -8.91 12.92
C ASN A 119 2.27 -7.66 13.76
N ASN A 120 3.32 -6.90 13.39
CA ASN A 120 3.64 -5.61 13.95
C ASN A 120 3.22 -4.48 12.99
N PRO A 121 2.03 -3.88 13.18
CA PRO A 121 1.46 -2.91 12.23
C PRO A 121 2.19 -1.56 12.18
N GLN A 122 3.14 -1.30 13.09
CA GLN A 122 3.89 -0.04 13.13
C GLN A 122 5.33 -0.18 12.66
N ILE A 123 5.65 -1.25 11.93
CA ILE A 123 7.03 -1.52 11.51
C ILE A 123 7.54 -0.55 10.44
N GLY A 124 6.65 0.02 9.62
CA GLY A 124 7.00 0.96 8.55
C GLY A 124 6.62 0.47 7.14
N ASN A 125 7.37 0.95 6.14
CA ASN A 125 7.17 0.70 4.70
C ASN A 125 5.78 1.13 4.19
N TYR A 126 5.46 2.41 4.38
CA TYR A 126 4.16 2.99 4.02
C TYR A 126 4.07 3.43 2.55
N GLY A 127 5.20 3.51 1.84
CA GLY A 127 5.25 3.90 0.43
C GLY A 127 4.42 2.98 -0.46
N ALA A 128 3.84 3.55 -1.51
CA ALA A 128 3.14 2.77 -2.51
C ALA A 128 4.16 2.16 -3.48
N ASN A 129 4.81 3.02 -4.26
CA ASN A 129 5.75 2.61 -5.29
C ASN A 129 7.17 3.00 -4.91
N LEU A 130 7.41 4.25 -4.47
CA LEU A 130 8.76 4.74 -4.21
C LEU A 130 9.16 4.60 -2.74
N LYS A 131 10.34 4.02 -2.50
CA LYS A 131 10.93 3.86 -1.16
C LYS A 131 11.46 5.18 -0.57
N ILE A 132 11.67 6.20 -1.41
CA ILE A 132 12.23 7.49 -0.99
C ILE A 132 11.41 8.16 0.13
N TRP A 133 10.09 7.99 0.14
CA TRP A 133 9.24 8.59 1.17
C TRP A 133 9.49 7.95 2.54
N ASP A 134 9.62 6.63 2.58
CA ASP A 134 9.94 5.92 3.81
C ASP A 134 11.35 6.27 4.32
N VAL A 135 12.31 6.48 3.42
CA VAL A 135 13.67 6.91 3.79
C VAL A 135 13.67 8.33 4.37
N ILE A 136 13.00 9.28 3.70
CA ILE A 136 12.95 10.69 4.13
C ILE A 136 12.28 10.84 5.50
N HIS A 137 11.23 10.06 5.77
CA HIS A 137 10.48 10.15 7.02
C HIS A 137 10.93 9.15 8.10
N GLY A 138 11.96 8.34 7.82
CA GLY A 138 12.51 7.38 8.79
C GLY A 138 11.59 6.18 9.08
N THR A 139 10.68 5.84 8.16
CA THR A 139 9.76 4.69 8.26
C THR A 139 10.19 3.50 7.42
N ASN A 140 11.39 3.55 6.81
CA ASN A 140 11.92 2.44 6.03
C ASN A 140 12.39 1.30 6.94
N PHE A 141 11.86 0.10 6.70
CA PHE A 141 12.24 -1.13 7.39
C PHE A 141 12.81 -2.15 6.39
N THR A 142 13.98 -2.69 6.70
CA THR A 142 14.69 -3.66 5.86
C THR A 142 15.04 -4.91 6.65
N SER A 143 14.84 -6.08 6.06
CA SER A 143 15.24 -7.37 6.64
C SER A 143 15.57 -8.36 5.53
N ASP A 144 16.64 -9.14 5.72
CA ASP A 144 17.06 -10.21 4.81
C ASP A 144 16.19 -11.47 4.91
N LYS A 145 15.32 -11.52 5.92
CA LYS A 145 14.39 -12.63 6.15
C LYS A 145 12.96 -12.17 5.88
N PRO A 146 12.09 -13.05 5.35
CA PRO A 146 10.66 -12.76 5.28
C PRO A 146 10.04 -12.72 6.69
N PRO A 147 8.92 -12.01 6.87
CA PRO A 147 8.19 -12.04 8.14
C PRO A 147 7.70 -13.47 8.43
N GLN A 148 7.80 -13.89 9.69
CA GLN A 148 7.36 -15.23 10.10
C GLN A 148 5.84 -15.40 9.98
N ASN A 149 5.09 -14.35 10.28
CA ASN A 149 3.64 -14.34 10.23
C ASN A 149 3.17 -13.07 9.53
N LEU A 150 2.17 -13.23 8.67
CA LEU A 150 1.44 -12.14 8.06
C LEU A 150 0.08 -11.98 8.72
N GLY A 151 -0.32 -10.72 8.81
CA GLY A 151 -1.60 -10.32 9.32
C GLY A 151 -1.71 -10.33 10.84
N ILE A 152 -2.73 -9.64 11.31
CA ILE A 152 -3.08 -9.54 12.72
C ILE A 152 -4.36 -10.31 13.01
N THR A 153 -4.44 -10.86 14.23
CA THR A 153 -5.68 -11.47 14.73
C THR A 153 -6.69 -10.38 15.07
N THR A 154 -7.96 -10.62 14.71
CA THR A 154 -9.05 -9.69 15.01
C THR A 154 -10.26 -10.43 15.57
N GLN A 155 -10.94 -9.81 16.54
CA GLN A 155 -12.19 -10.29 17.12
C GLN A 155 -13.43 -9.73 16.41
N LEU A 156 -13.26 -8.99 15.30
CA LEU A 156 -14.38 -8.40 14.56
C LEU A 156 -15.29 -9.47 13.96
N THR A 157 -16.60 -9.29 14.10
CA THR A 157 -17.63 -10.09 13.42
C THR A 157 -17.57 -9.89 11.90
N LEU A 158 -18.21 -10.78 11.13
CA LEU A 158 -18.30 -10.62 9.67
C LEU A 158 -18.97 -9.29 9.28
N LYS A 159 -20.04 -8.91 9.97
CA LYS A 159 -20.74 -7.62 9.73
C LYS A 159 -19.82 -6.42 9.97
N GLN A 160 -19.00 -6.47 11.01
CA GLN A 160 -18.04 -5.40 11.30
C GLN A 160 -16.92 -5.33 10.27
N LYS A 161 -16.42 -6.48 9.82
CA LYS A 161 -15.41 -6.54 8.73
C LYS A 161 -15.94 -5.94 7.43
N LEU A 162 -17.22 -6.15 7.13
CA LEU A 162 -17.86 -5.66 5.90
C LEU A 162 -18.29 -4.19 5.96
N PHE A 163 -18.89 -3.76 7.08
CA PHE A 163 -19.55 -2.45 7.17
C PHE A 163 -18.93 -1.51 8.21
N PHE A 164 -18.67 -1.93 9.44
CA PHE A 164 -18.21 -0.97 10.46
C PHE A 164 -17.19 -1.65 11.38
N PRO A 165 -15.88 -1.35 11.24
CA PRO A 165 -14.85 -1.97 12.07
C PRO A 165 -14.78 -1.39 13.49
N PHE A 166 -15.80 -0.60 13.89
CA PHE A 166 -15.95 -0.01 15.20
C PHE A 166 -16.57 -1.03 16.17
N LYS A 167 -16.14 -0.99 17.44
CA LYS A 167 -16.81 -1.67 18.54
C LYS A 167 -17.98 -0.83 19.03
#